data_AF-A0A246FP64-F1
#
_entry.id   AF-A0A246FP64-F1
#
_cell.length_a   1.000
_cell.length_b   1.000
_cell.length_c   1.000
_cell.angle_alpha   90.00
_cell.angle_beta   90.00
_cell.angle_gamma   90.00
#
_symmetry.space_group_name_H-M   'P 1'
#
loop_
_entity.id
_entity.type
_entity.pdbx_description
1 polymer ?
#
loop_
_entity_poly.entity_id
_entity_poly.type
_entity_poly.pdbx_seq_one_letter_code
_entity_poly.pdbx_strand_id
1 'polypeptide(L)'
;MAHHAPHPVNAGEIAKPNTAWIWKTFWIITGITMLEFAIAFIMPSSTLRNSIFIILTIFKAFFIVANFMHLKDETKGLIWTIMIPMSLLIWLLIALITEGNAIHNAIF
;
A
#
# COMPACT_ATOMS: atom_id res chain seq x y z
N MET A 1 11.79 58.87 9.42
CA MET A 1 10.52 58.28 8.98
C MET A 1 10.86 57.31 7.86
N ALA A 2 10.95 56.01 8.17
CA ALA A 2 11.39 55.00 7.20
C ALA A 2 10.21 54.66 6.27
N HIS A 3 10.39 54.94 4.97
CA HIS A 3 9.47 54.55 3.91
C HIS A 3 9.48 53.03 3.76
N HIS A 4 8.42 52.37 4.22
CA HIS A 4 8.12 50.98 3.88
C HIS A 4 7.48 50.97 2.48
N ALA A 5 8.23 50.58 1.45
CA ALA A 5 7.66 50.30 0.15
C ALA A 5 6.86 48.99 0.23
N PRO A 6 5.64 48.90 -0.34
CA PRO A 6 4.90 47.66 -0.38
C PRO A 6 5.59 46.71 -1.37
N HIS A 7 6.09 45.57 -0.88
CA HIS A 7 6.58 44.50 -1.75
C HIS A 7 5.40 43.97 -2.58
N PRO A 8 5.50 43.94 -3.93
CA PRO A 8 4.49 43.29 -4.76
C PRO A 8 4.57 41.78 -4.50
N VAL A 9 3.56 41.26 -3.81
CA VAL A 9 3.33 39.82 -3.67
C VAL A 9 2.94 39.33 -5.05
N ASN A 10 3.94 38.91 -5.82
CA ASN A 10 3.70 38.12 -7.02
C ASN A 10 3.02 36.84 -6.54
N ALA A 11 1.70 36.76 -6.73
CA ALA A 11 0.93 35.54 -6.64
C ALA A 11 1.39 34.61 -7.77
N GLY A 12 2.60 34.06 -7.60
CA GLY A 12 3.21 33.11 -8.49
C GLY A 12 2.31 31.89 -8.57
N GLU A 13 1.69 31.75 -9.72
CA GLU A 13 1.07 30.56 -10.31
C GLU A 13 1.24 29.27 -9.48
N ILE A 14 0.12 28.79 -8.92
CA ILE A 14 0.08 27.52 -8.21
C ILE A 14 0.44 26.43 -9.24
N ALA A 15 1.59 25.77 -9.06
CA ALA A 15 2.04 24.71 -9.96
C ALA A 15 0.95 23.63 -10.09
N LYS A 16 0.55 23.31 -11.33
CA LYS A 16 -0.47 22.28 -11.57
C LYS A 16 -0.03 20.95 -10.97
N PRO A 17 -0.87 20.29 -10.15
CA PRO A 17 -0.52 19.00 -9.58
C PRO A 17 -0.34 17.97 -10.70
N ASN A 18 0.80 17.30 -10.72
CA ASN A 18 1.11 16.28 -11.73
C ASN A 18 0.39 14.97 -11.38
N THR A 19 -0.90 14.86 -11.67
CA THR A 19 -1.75 13.69 -11.34
C THR A 19 -1.58 12.52 -12.33
N ALA A 20 -0.84 12.71 -13.43
CA ALA A 20 -0.75 11.72 -14.50
C ALA A 20 -0.14 10.37 -14.05
N TRP A 21 0.83 10.41 -13.13
CA TRP A 21 1.47 9.19 -12.62
C TRP A 21 0.51 8.39 -11.70
N ILE A 22 -0.37 9.08 -10.95
CA ILE A 22 -1.37 8.47 -10.06
C ILE A 22 -2.33 7.64 -10.89
N TRP A 23 -2.83 8.19 -11.99
CA TRP A 23 -3.72 7.50 -12.91
C TRP A 23 -3.07 6.27 -13.55
N LYS A 24 -1.78 6.36 -13.91
CA LYS A 24 -1.04 5.21 -14.47
C LYS A 24 -0.94 4.07 -13.45
N THR A 25 -0.58 4.39 -12.22
CA THR A 25 -0.49 3.43 -11.10
C THR A 25 -1.84 2.80 -10.79
N PHE A 26 -2.90 3.63 -10.75
CA PHE A 26 -4.27 3.18 -10.51
C PHE A 26 -4.67 2.09 -11.50
N TRP A 27 -4.50 2.33 -12.80
CA TRP A 27 -4.85 1.34 -13.82
C TRP A 27 -4.06 0.04 -13.73
N ILE A 28 -2.77 0.10 -13.36
CA ILE A 28 -1.95 -1.12 -13.14
C ILE A 28 -2.54 -1.97 -12.00
N ILE A 29 -2.84 -1.34 -10.87
CA ILE A 29 -3.34 -2.04 -9.68
C ILE A 29 -4.77 -2.54 -9.87
N THR A 30 -5.60 -1.76 -10.56
CA THR A 30 -6.94 -2.19 -10.99
C THR A 30 -6.86 -3.40 -11.92
N GLY A 31 -5.92 -3.41 -12.88
CA GLY A 31 -5.70 -4.55 -13.76
C GLY A 31 -5.29 -5.81 -13.00
N ILE A 32 -4.35 -5.71 -12.05
CA ILE A 32 -3.94 -6.83 -11.19
C ILE A 32 -5.14 -7.35 -10.37
N THR A 33 -5.95 -6.45 -9.81
CA THR A 33 -7.12 -6.82 -9.01
C THR A 33 -8.21 -7.49 -9.86
N MET A 34 -8.44 -6.98 -11.08
CA MET A 34 -9.37 -7.59 -12.02
C MET A 34 -8.92 -8.99 -12.44
N LEU A 35 -7.61 -9.18 -12.65
CA LEU A 35 -7.02 -10.49 -12.92
C LEU A 35 -7.20 -11.46 -11.73
N GLU A 36 -6.98 -11.00 -10.50
CA GLU A 36 -7.27 -11.78 -9.29
C GLU A 36 -8.73 -12.25 -9.31
N PHE A 37 -9.70 -11.34 -9.48
CA PHE A 37 -11.12 -11.72 -9.53
C PHE A 37 -11.42 -12.72 -10.65
N ALA A 38 -10.86 -12.54 -11.86
CA ALA A 38 -11.04 -13.49 -12.95
C ALA A 38 -10.55 -14.90 -12.58
N ILE A 39 -9.39 -15.01 -11.94
CA ILE A 39 -8.85 -16.30 -11.47
C ILE A 39 -9.73 -16.91 -10.38
N ALA A 40 -10.30 -16.10 -9.46
CA ALA A 40 -11.24 -16.60 -8.44
C ALA A 40 -12.48 -17.26 -9.05
N PHE A 41 -13.04 -16.69 -10.12
CA PHE A 41 -14.25 -17.20 -10.75
C PHE A 41 -14.00 -18.38 -11.71
N ILE A 42 -12.83 -18.44 -12.35
CA ILE A 42 -12.52 -19.47 -13.35
C ILE A 42 -11.91 -20.73 -12.71
N MET A 43 -11.03 -20.57 -11.71
CA MET A 43 -10.30 -21.69 -11.12
C MET A 43 -10.98 -22.21 -9.85
N PRO A 44 -11.22 -23.53 -9.70
CA PRO A 44 -11.79 -24.11 -8.49
C PRO A 44 -10.84 -24.01 -7.28
N SER A 45 -11.38 -24.21 -6.08
CA SER A 45 -10.63 -24.09 -4.83
C SER A 45 -9.56 -25.17 -4.71
N SER A 46 -8.33 -24.78 -5.01
CA SER A 46 -7.14 -25.61 -4.92
C SER A 46 -6.02 -24.85 -4.23
N THR A 47 -5.10 -25.58 -3.60
CA THR A 47 -3.89 -25.04 -2.96
C THR A 47 -3.08 -24.15 -3.91
N LEU A 48 -3.07 -24.49 -5.21
CA LEU A 48 -2.42 -23.68 -6.25
C LEU A 48 -3.10 -22.33 -6.48
N ARG A 49 -4.44 -22.27 -6.40
CA ARG A 49 -5.17 -21.01 -6.51
C ARG A 49 -4.85 -20.09 -5.33
N ASN A 50 -4.88 -20.65 -4.12
CA ASN A 50 -4.56 -19.87 -2.92
C ASN A 50 -3.13 -19.32 -2.93
N SER A 51 -2.14 -20.10 -3.38
CA SER A 51 -0.76 -19.60 -3.45
C SER A 51 -0.61 -18.47 -4.46
N ILE A 52 -1.23 -18.58 -5.65
CA ILE A 52 -1.24 -17.52 -6.67
C ILE A 52 -1.88 -16.23 -6.13
N PHE A 53 -3.02 -16.36 -5.43
CA PHE A 53 -3.69 -15.23 -4.80
C PHE A 53 -2.82 -14.53 -3.76
N ILE A 54 -2.20 -15.29 -2.86
CA ILE A 54 -1.31 -14.74 -1.83
C ILE A 54 -0.17 -13.96 -2.49
N ILE A 55 0.46 -14.52 -3.52
CA ILE A 55 1.56 -13.87 -4.24
C ILE A 55 1.08 -12.58 -4.92
N LEU A 56 -0.01 -12.63 -5.70
CA LEU A 56 -0.57 -11.46 -6.39
C LEU A 56 -0.97 -10.35 -5.41
N THR A 57 -1.54 -10.71 -4.26
CA THR A 57 -1.94 -9.76 -3.23
C THR A 57 -0.73 -9.10 -2.57
N ILE A 58 0.37 -9.83 -2.32
CA ILE A 58 1.63 -9.25 -1.83
C ILE A 58 2.23 -8.29 -2.86
N PHE A 59 2.29 -8.68 -4.13
CA PHE A 59 2.76 -7.79 -5.20
C PHE A 59 1.92 -6.52 -5.26
N LYS A 60 0.59 -6.65 -5.23
CA LYS A 60 -0.33 -5.51 -5.20
C LYS A 60 -0.05 -4.57 -4.01
N ALA A 61 0.12 -5.12 -2.81
CA ALA A 61 0.44 -4.34 -1.62
C ALA A 61 1.76 -3.56 -1.79
N PHE A 62 2.79 -4.19 -2.36
CA PHE A 62 4.05 -3.52 -2.69
C PHE A 62 3.84 -2.36 -3.69
N PHE A 63 3.11 -2.57 -4.77
CA PHE A 63 2.81 -1.52 -5.75
C PHE A 63 2.02 -0.35 -5.16
N ILE A 64 1.08 -0.62 -4.23
CA ILE A 64 0.33 0.41 -3.53
C ILE A 64 1.25 1.25 -2.64
N VAL A 65 2.08 0.60 -1.82
CA VAL A 65 2.99 1.30 -0.90
C VAL A 65 4.06 2.07 -1.66
N ALA A 66 4.65 1.49 -2.70
CA ALA A 66 5.70 2.13 -3.48
C ALA A 66 5.20 3.35 -4.27
N ASN A 67 3.98 3.29 -4.81
CA ASN A 67 3.46 4.35 -5.68
C ASN A 67 2.49 5.29 -4.96
N PHE A 68 1.42 4.81 -4.32
CA PHE A 68 0.40 5.71 -3.76
C PHE A 68 0.84 6.50 -2.53
N MET A 69 1.91 6.10 -1.87
CA MET A 69 2.34 6.77 -0.64
C MET A 69 3.39 7.86 -0.88
N HIS A 70 3.76 8.20 -2.13
CA HIS A 70 4.73 9.27 -2.45
C HIS A 70 6.08 9.13 -1.69
N LEU A 71 6.41 7.93 -1.23
CA LEU A 71 7.54 7.65 -0.34
C LEU A 71 8.91 7.73 -1.04
N LYS A 72 8.90 7.90 -2.36
CA LYS A 72 10.11 8.02 -3.16
C LYS A 72 10.73 9.42 -3.03
N ASP A 73 9.92 10.46 -2.84
CA ASP A 73 10.38 11.86 -2.87
C ASP A 73 10.03 12.66 -1.59
N GLU A 74 9.22 12.14 -0.66
CA GLU A 74 8.90 12.81 0.62
C GLU A 74 9.13 12.00 1.90
N THR A 75 9.12 12.72 3.02
CA THR A 75 9.68 12.43 4.35
C THR A 75 9.62 10.96 4.82
N LYS A 76 10.78 10.44 5.20
CA LYS A 76 10.99 9.10 5.80
C LYS A 76 10.04 8.81 6.97
N GLY A 77 9.52 9.84 7.66
CA GLY A 77 8.52 9.70 8.72
C GLY A 77 7.22 9.06 8.24
N LEU A 78 6.72 9.42 7.05
CA LEU A 78 5.48 8.86 6.51
C LEU A 78 5.63 7.35 6.24
N ILE A 79 6.79 6.92 5.74
CA ILE A 79 7.13 5.49 5.55
C ILE A 79 6.97 4.72 6.86
N TRP A 80 7.54 5.24 7.95
CA TRP A 80 7.48 4.58 9.26
C TRP A 80 6.05 4.50 9.79
N THR A 81 5.20 5.50 9.52
CA THR A 81 3.78 5.45 9.95
C THR A 81 2.98 4.31 9.33
N ILE A 82 3.37 3.83 8.15
CA ILE A 82 2.72 2.72 7.47
C ILE A 82 3.42 1.39 7.78
N MET A 83 4.75 1.39 7.83
CA MET A 83 5.53 0.18 8.08
C MET A 83 5.36 -0.36 9.51
N ILE A 84 5.21 0.50 10.52
CA ILE A 84 5.01 0.09 11.92
C ILE A 84 3.68 -0.66 12.14
N PRO A 85 2.50 -0.14 11.74
CA PRO A 85 1.26 -0.90 11.90
C PRO A 85 1.25 -2.18 11.04
N MET A 86 1.88 -2.16 9.86
CA MET A 86 2.06 -3.37 9.05
C MET A 86 2.89 -4.45 9.74
N SER A 87 4.01 -4.09 10.38
CA SER A 87 4.85 -5.06 11.08
C SER A 87 4.14 -5.63 12.32
N LEU A 88 3.35 -4.81 13.02
CA LEU A 88 2.55 -5.24 14.17
C LEU A 88 1.49 -6.28 13.74
N LEU A 89 0.82 -6.08 12.61
CA LEU A 89 -0.14 -7.07 12.08
C LEU A 89 0.52 -8.41 11.71
N ILE A 90 1.70 -8.36 11.09
CA ILE A 90 2.46 -9.58 10.75
C ILE A 90 2.89 -10.31 12.04
N TRP A 91 3.39 -9.58 13.02
CA TRP A 91 3.77 -10.15 14.31
C TRP A 91 2.56 -10.78 15.02
N LEU A 92 1.41 -10.09 15.03
CA LEU A 92 0.17 -10.59 15.61
C LEU A 92 -0.30 -11.89 14.94
N LEU A 93 -0.26 -11.96 13.60
CA LEU A 93 -0.59 -13.18 12.85
C LEU A 93 0.28 -14.37 13.28
N ILE A 94 1.59 -14.15 13.40
CA ILE A 94 2.53 -15.20 13.84
C ILE A 94 2.20 -15.63 15.27
N ALA A 95 1.93 -14.68 16.18
CA ALA A 95 1.56 -14.99 17.55
C ALA A 95 0.28 -15.83 17.61
N LEU A 96 -0.77 -15.44 16.89
CA LEU A 96 -2.04 -16.18 16.86
C LEU A 96 -1.90 -17.59 16.29
N ILE A 97 -1.11 -17.77 15.23
CA ILE A 97 -0.85 -19.10 14.65
C ILE A 97 -0.06 -19.97 15.65
N THR A 98 0.90 -19.39 16.35
CA THR A 98 1.74 -20.10 17.32
C THR A 98 0.93 -20.54 18.53
N GLU A 99 0.17 -19.63 19.14
CA GLU A 99 -0.72 -19.92 20.26
C GLU A 99 -1.85 -20.89 19.85
N GLY A 100 -2.42 -20.70 18.66
CA GLY A 100 -3.43 -21.61 18.11
C GLY A 100 -2.91 -23.04 17.95
N ASN A 101 -1.69 -23.21 17.43
CA ASN A 101 -1.05 -24.51 17.33
C ASN A 101 -0.68 -25.10 18.69
N ALA A 102 -0.22 -24.29 19.64
CA ALA A 102 0.10 -24.73 21.00
C ALA A 102 -1.16 -25.26 21.72
N ILE A 103 -2.29 -24.57 21.61
CA ILE A 103 -3.58 -24.99 22.15
C ILE A 103 -4.07 -26.28 21.47
N HIS A 104 -3.97 -26.35 20.14
CA HIS A 104 -4.37 -27.55 19.39
C HIS A 104 -3.63 -28.80 19.88
N ASN A 105 -2.30 -28.71 19.99
CA ASN A 105 -1.45 -29.81 20.48
C ASN A 105 -1.66 -30.17 21.96
N ALA A 106 -2.24 -29.25 22.76
CA ALA A 106 -2.50 -29.49 24.18
C ALA A 106 -3.87 -30.15 24.43
N ILE A 107 -4.83 -29.96 23.52
CA ILE A 107 -6.22 -30.44 23.65
C ILE A 107 -6.48 -31.70 22.82
N PHE A 108 -5.83 -31.83 21.66
CA PHE A 108 -5.97 -32.95 20.73
C PHE A 108 -4.65 -33.71 20.60
#